data_AF-A0A8X6P2M1-F1
#
_entry.id   AF-A0A8X6P2M1-F1
#
_cell.length_a   1.000
_cell.length_b   1.000
_cell.length_c   1.000
_cell.angle_alpha   90.00
_cell.angle_beta   90.00
_cell.angle_gamma   90.00
#
_symmetry.space_group_name_H-M   'P 1'
#
loop_
_entity.id
_entity.type
_entity.pdbx_description
1 polymer ?
#
loop_
_entity_poly.entity_id
_entity_poly.type
_entity_poly.pdbx_seq_one_letter_code
_entity_poly.pdbx_strand_id
1 'polypeptide(L)'
;MQLSRNTDVSNPGAASRPVTMCIPRLLFVFLRWSGLVEEPKKQFKLRKTWIFLCCMVLLAWSYTLAGYIIYFEAHRTGQILAYLLIMPCSIVSWYAMQQKRKRLITLMRKLQIMYSPNRIKTSQCFTFVIFGLPLIYYAALFFCFITTRSHIGIFEKTLTSPLERTTFICIVRYLQFSCFPTFHCVIALLYCILCLRSTTLIRKLAQEINMCSPESFGPGEQFSILRRKSEIDCILDITQDIFSLPSFFVVFSSFLSLYRVLAFNLTSRVIHHSYLTATVSLFYGTTGFFCFTSILWFDSSGRSAG
;
A
#
# COMPACT_ATOMS: atom_id res chain seq x y z
N MET A 1 -19.02 49.70 -43.00
CA MET A 1 -18.99 48.22 -42.91
C MET A 1 -18.85 47.85 -41.45
N GLN A 2 -19.96 47.40 -40.85
CA GLN A 2 -20.07 47.09 -39.42
C GLN A 2 -19.39 45.74 -39.12
N LEU A 3 -18.39 45.74 -38.24
CA LEU A 3 -17.82 44.52 -37.68
C LEU A 3 -18.79 43.96 -36.64
N SER A 4 -19.40 42.83 -36.99
CA SER A 4 -20.26 42.04 -36.12
C SER A 4 -19.45 41.40 -34.99
N ARG A 5 -20.00 41.58 -33.79
CA ARG A 5 -19.53 41.16 -32.47
C ARG A 5 -19.87 39.69 -32.28
N ASN A 6 -18.89 38.80 -32.37
CA ASN A 6 -19.07 37.41 -31.96
C ASN A 6 -18.86 37.29 -30.45
N THR A 7 -19.98 37.13 -29.75
CA THR A 7 -20.07 36.78 -28.33
C THR A 7 -19.70 35.31 -28.15
N ASP A 8 -18.56 35.05 -27.53
CA ASP A 8 -18.23 33.74 -26.98
C ASP A 8 -19.16 33.43 -25.79
N VAL A 9 -20.10 32.53 -26.05
CA VAL A 9 -20.97 31.93 -25.04
C VAL A 9 -20.11 30.97 -24.21
N SER A 10 -19.64 31.45 -23.05
CA SER A 10 -19.08 30.61 -22.00
C SER A 10 -20.17 29.65 -21.50
N ASN A 11 -20.04 28.37 -21.83
CA ASN A 11 -20.97 27.32 -21.44
C ASN A 11 -20.61 26.79 -20.03
N PRO A 12 -21.32 27.15 -18.95
CA PRO A 12 -21.05 26.67 -17.60
C PRO A 12 -21.95 25.46 -17.34
N GLY A 13 -21.66 24.35 -18.02
CA GLY A 13 -22.60 23.22 -18.05
C GLY A 13 -21.98 21.86 -18.35
N ALA A 14 -20.65 21.75 -18.38
CA ALA A 14 -19.99 20.44 -18.43
C ALA A 14 -20.07 19.79 -17.05
N ALA A 15 -21.25 19.23 -16.72
CA ALA A 15 -21.42 18.28 -15.65
C ALA A 15 -20.33 17.21 -15.79
N SER A 16 -19.42 17.18 -14.82
CA SER A 16 -18.30 16.26 -14.76
C SER A 16 -18.83 14.84 -14.89
N ARG A 17 -18.67 14.24 -16.08
CA ARG A 17 -18.98 12.82 -16.31
C ARG A 17 -18.33 12.01 -15.19
N PRO A 18 -19.03 11.02 -14.60
CA PRO A 18 -18.47 10.21 -13.53
C PRO A 18 -17.20 9.56 -14.06
N VAL A 19 -16.08 10.05 -13.55
CA VAL A 19 -14.73 9.59 -13.80
C VAL A 19 -14.72 8.09 -13.53
N THR A 20 -14.77 7.27 -14.58
CA THR A 20 -14.71 5.80 -14.47
C THR A 20 -13.36 5.45 -13.85
N MET A 21 -13.38 5.18 -12.54
CA MET A 21 -12.17 5.09 -11.75
C MET A 21 -11.32 3.93 -12.25
N CYS A 22 -10.13 4.27 -12.73
CA CYS A 22 -9.15 3.32 -13.21
C CYS A 22 -8.68 2.41 -12.05
N ILE A 23 -8.71 2.92 -10.82
CA ILE A 23 -8.31 2.22 -9.59
C ILE A 23 -9.54 1.56 -8.93
N PRO A 24 -9.40 0.38 -8.30
CA PRO A 24 -10.46 -0.20 -7.48
C PRO A 24 -11.08 0.82 -6.53
N ARG A 25 -12.41 0.85 -6.43
CA ARG A 25 -13.14 1.86 -5.63
C ARG A 25 -12.64 1.92 -4.19
N LEU A 26 -12.44 0.78 -3.54
CA LEU A 26 -11.93 0.71 -2.17
C LEU A 26 -10.52 1.30 -2.05
N LEU A 27 -9.63 0.99 -3.00
CA LEU A 27 -8.28 1.55 -3.02
C LEU A 27 -8.31 3.07 -3.24
N PHE A 28 -9.19 3.57 -4.11
CA PHE A 28 -9.37 5.01 -4.29
C PHE A 28 -9.91 5.70 -3.03
N VAL A 29 -10.90 5.11 -2.37
CA VAL A 29 -11.43 5.60 -1.09
C VAL A 29 -10.34 5.65 -0.03
N PHE A 30 -9.51 4.61 0.05
CA PHE A 30 -8.36 4.59 0.94
C PHE A 30 -7.32 5.68 0.59
N LEU A 31 -6.96 5.84 -0.68
CA LEU A 31 -6.03 6.88 -1.13
C LEU A 31 -6.53 8.29 -0.79
N ARG A 32 -7.85 8.49 -0.85
CA ARG A 32 -8.49 9.73 -0.46
C ARG A 32 -8.46 9.92 1.05
N TRP A 33 -8.88 8.93 1.83
CA TRP A 33 -8.86 8.98 3.30
C TRP A 33 -7.45 9.10 3.86
N SER A 34 -6.46 8.52 3.17
CA SER A 34 -5.04 8.65 3.50
C SER A 34 -4.43 10.00 3.15
N GLY A 35 -5.21 10.89 2.52
CA GLY A 35 -4.78 12.21 2.10
C GLY A 35 -3.80 12.20 0.93
N LEU A 36 -3.60 11.06 0.26
CA LEU A 36 -2.72 10.93 -0.90
C LEU A 36 -3.37 11.47 -2.18
N VAL A 37 -4.71 11.46 -2.23
CA VAL A 37 -5.51 11.91 -3.38
C VAL A 37 -6.64 12.82 -2.87
N GLU A 38 -6.35 14.09 -2.55
CA GLU A 38 -7.42 15.07 -2.31
C GLU A 38 -7.06 16.54 -2.59
N GLU A 39 -8.10 17.31 -2.89
CA GLU A 39 -8.07 18.71 -3.34
C GLU A 39 -7.80 19.72 -2.23
N PRO A 40 -7.25 20.92 -2.57
CA PRO A 40 -6.66 21.86 -1.62
C PRO A 40 -7.56 22.34 -0.48
N LYS A 41 -8.89 22.37 -0.65
CA LYS A 41 -9.81 22.98 0.33
C LYS A 41 -10.15 22.11 1.56
N LYS A 42 -9.94 20.79 1.52
CA LYS A 42 -10.22 19.87 2.66
C LYS A 42 -8.99 19.48 3.49
N GLN A 43 -7.83 20.07 3.19
CA GLN A 43 -6.52 19.65 3.71
C GLN A 43 -6.36 19.75 5.23
N PHE A 44 -7.03 20.68 5.91
CA PHE A 44 -6.82 20.91 7.33
C PHE A 44 -7.42 19.81 8.22
N LYS A 45 -8.59 19.26 7.85
CA LYS A 45 -9.25 18.19 8.61
C LYS A 45 -8.50 16.86 8.48
N LEU A 46 -8.05 16.49 7.28
CA LEU A 46 -7.31 15.25 7.06
C LEU A 46 -5.91 15.25 7.70
N ARG A 47 -5.23 16.40 7.74
CA ARG A 47 -3.92 16.52 8.41
C ARG A 47 -4.04 16.19 9.90
N LYS A 48 -5.14 16.61 10.55
CA LYS A 48 -5.43 16.27 11.95
C LYS A 48 -5.72 14.78 12.14
N THR A 49 -6.50 14.16 11.24
CA THR A 49 -6.79 12.72 11.30
C THR A 49 -5.52 11.87 11.19
N TRP A 50 -4.56 12.28 10.36
CA TRP A 50 -3.29 11.57 10.22
C TRP A 50 -2.32 11.77 11.36
N ILE A 51 -2.23 13.00 11.91
CA ILE A 51 -1.47 13.24 13.14
C ILE A 51 -2.03 12.35 14.25
N PHE A 52 -3.36 12.30 14.39
CA PHE A 52 -4.02 11.42 15.35
C PHE A 52 -3.70 9.93 15.10
N LEU A 53 -3.77 9.46 13.85
CA LEU A 53 -3.41 8.08 13.52
C LEU A 53 -1.93 7.78 13.81
N CYS A 54 -1.01 8.67 13.46
CA CYS A 54 0.41 8.53 13.77
C CYS A 54 0.64 8.51 15.28
N CYS A 55 -0.02 9.38 16.05
CA CYS A 55 0.05 9.38 17.51
C CYS A 55 -0.49 8.07 18.09
N MET A 56 -1.63 7.57 17.61
CA MET A 56 -2.20 6.29 18.05
C MET A 56 -1.28 5.12 17.72
N VAL A 57 -0.61 5.17 16.57
CA VAL A 57 0.36 4.15 16.15
C VAL A 57 1.64 4.22 16.97
N LEU A 58 2.14 5.42 17.28
CA LEU A 58 3.29 5.62 18.16
C LEU A 58 2.99 5.15 19.57
N LEU A 59 1.79 5.45 20.10
CA LEU A 59 1.32 4.95 21.40
C LEU A 59 1.19 3.43 21.40
N ALA A 60 0.63 2.84 20.35
CA ALA A 60 0.54 1.40 20.19
C ALA A 60 1.94 0.77 20.14
N TRP A 61 2.89 1.41 19.45
CA TRP A 61 4.26 0.95 19.29
C TRP A 61 5.07 1.06 20.58
N SER A 62 4.96 2.16 21.32
CA SER A 62 5.60 2.31 22.62
C SER A 62 5.05 1.31 23.64
N TYR A 63 3.74 1.05 23.59
CA TYR A 63 3.06 0.06 24.42
C TYR A 63 3.58 -1.37 24.18
N THR A 64 3.71 -1.78 22.91
CA THR A 64 4.25 -3.10 22.60
C THR A 64 5.75 -3.20 22.82
N LEU A 65 6.49 -2.11 22.63
CA LEU A 65 7.92 -2.05 22.94
C LEU A 65 8.16 -2.25 24.44
N ALA A 66 7.41 -1.55 25.29
CA ALA A 66 7.49 -1.73 26.74
C ALA A 66 7.18 -3.19 27.12
N GLY A 67 6.15 -3.79 26.50
CA GLY A 67 5.85 -5.20 26.71
C GLY A 67 6.96 -6.15 26.27
N TYR A 68 7.63 -5.86 25.15
CA TYR A 68 8.75 -6.66 24.67
C TYR A 68 10.00 -6.51 25.54
N ILE A 69 10.34 -5.30 25.99
CA ILE A 69 11.50 -5.05 26.87
C ILE A 69 11.32 -5.70 28.23
N ILE A 70 10.10 -5.68 28.78
CA ILE A 70 9.80 -6.30 30.08
C ILE A 70 9.79 -7.83 29.98
N TYR A 71 9.32 -8.39 28.86
CA TYR A 71 9.13 -9.84 28.71
C TYR A 71 10.34 -10.58 28.13
N PHE A 72 11.13 -9.93 27.26
CA PHE A 72 12.32 -10.54 26.68
C PHE A 72 13.57 -9.96 27.31
N GLU A 73 14.30 -10.82 28.04
CA GLU A 73 15.67 -10.55 28.49
C GLU A 73 16.53 -10.01 27.33
N ALA A 74 17.47 -9.13 27.66
CA ALA A 74 18.33 -8.39 26.74
C ALA A 74 19.08 -9.25 25.70
N HIS A 75 19.12 -10.58 25.85
CA HIS A 75 19.74 -11.51 24.91
C HIS A 75 19.06 -11.63 23.53
N ARG A 76 17.90 -10.98 23.27
CA ARG A 76 17.19 -11.02 21.97
C ARG A 76 17.15 -9.69 21.22
N THR A 77 18.24 -8.93 21.27
CA THR A 77 18.38 -7.60 20.64
C THR A 77 17.94 -7.54 19.17
N GLY A 78 18.28 -8.56 18.36
CA GLY A 78 17.94 -8.61 16.93
C GLY A 78 16.44 -8.62 16.64
N GLN A 79 15.64 -9.35 17.41
CA GLN A 79 14.18 -9.40 17.23
C GLN A 79 13.51 -8.09 17.63
N ILE A 80 13.98 -7.49 18.73
CA ILE A 80 13.51 -6.19 19.21
C ILE A 80 13.84 -5.12 18.18
N LEU A 81 15.07 -5.12 17.64
CA LEU A 81 15.48 -4.19 16.60
C LEU A 81 14.65 -4.32 15.33
N ALA A 82 14.40 -5.54 14.85
CA ALA A 82 13.55 -5.77 13.69
C ALA A 82 12.12 -5.23 13.93
N TYR A 83 11.56 -5.46 15.12
CA TYR A 83 10.25 -4.92 15.51
C TYR A 83 10.23 -3.38 15.57
N LEU A 84 11.29 -2.79 16.12
CA LEU A 84 11.47 -1.34 16.22
C LEU A 84 11.55 -0.68 14.85
N LEU A 85 12.18 -1.31 13.87
CA LEU A 85 12.42 -0.71 12.56
C LEU A 85 11.21 -0.80 11.61
N ILE A 86 10.36 -1.82 11.74
CA ILE A 86 9.22 -2.05 10.82
C ILE A 86 8.23 -0.87 10.81
N MET A 87 7.82 -0.37 11.98
CA MET A 87 6.79 0.67 12.07
C MET A 87 7.26 2.04 11.53
N PRO A 88 8.47 2.52 11.87
CA PRO A 88 9.05 3.70 11.23
C PRO A 88 9.09 3.60 9.71
N CYS A 89 9.39 2.43 9.14
CA CYS A 89 9.39 2.25 7.69
C CYS A 89 8.02 2.51 7.06
N SER A 90 6.92 2.08 7.68
CA SER A 90 5.56 2.43 7.23
C SER A 90 5.30 3.93 7.25
N ILE A 91 5.73 4.61 8.33
CA ILE A 91 5.56 6.06 8.49
C ILE A 91 6.37 6.81 7.42
N VAL A 92 7.63 6.42 7.21
CA VAL A 92 8.50 7.04 6.21
C VAL A 92 7.97 6.78 4.80
N SER A 93 7.49 5.57 4.50
CA SER A 93 6.87 5.23 3.20
C SER A 93 5.66 6.12 2.92
N TRP A 94 4.78 6.30 3.91
CA TRP A 94 3.64 7.18 3.78
C TRP A 94 4.05 8.63 3.56
N TYR A 95 5.02 9.12 4.36
CA TYR A 95 5.50 10.48 4.28
C TYR A 95 6.15 10.78 2.91
N ALA A 96 6.96 9.85 2.39
CA ALA A 96 7.54 9.93 1.06
C ALA A 96 6.46 10.04 -0.03
N MET A 97 5.42 9.20 0.02
CA MET A 97 4.29 9.29 -0.91
C MET A 97 3.52 10.60 -0.79
N GLN A 98 3.34 11.12 0.43
CA GLN A 98 2.69 12.41 0.68
C GLN A 98 3.43 13.58 0.04
N GLN A 99 4.76 13.63 0.17
CA GLN A 99 5.56 14.67 -0.46
C GLN A 99 5.37 14.70 -1.99
N LYS A 100 5.16 13.52 -2.59
CA LYS A 100 5.00 13.35 -4.05
C LYS A 100 3.54 13.28 -4.51
N ARG A 101 2.55 13.57 -3.65
CA ARG A 101 1.12 13.39 -3.94
C ARG A 101 0.63 14.09 -5.23
N LYS A 102 1.13 15.29 -5.52
CA LYS A 102 0.74 16.04 -6.75
C LYS A 102 1.15 15.25 -8.00
N ARG A 103 2.35 14.67 -7.98
CA ARG A 103 2.86 13.82 -9.07
C ARG A 103 2.05 12.53 -9.17
N LEU A 104 1.68 11.92 -8.04
CA LEU A 104 0.81 10.73 -8.01
C LEU A 104 -0.56 11.00 -8.64
N ILE A 105 -1.20 12.13 -8.33
CA ILE A 105 -2.48 12.51 -8.95
C ILE A 105 -2.31 12.70 -10.46
N THR A 106 -1.25 13.38 -10.90
CA THR A 106 -0.96 13.56 -12.34
C THR A 106 -0.75 12.21 -13.04
N LEU A 107 0.03 11.31 -12.42
CA LEU A 107 0.27 9.95 -12.93
C LEU A 107 -1.04 9.17 -13.07
N MET A 108 -1.87 9.18 -12.04
CA MET A 108 -3.17 8.51 -12.05
C MET A 108 -4.08 9.04 -13.15
N ARG A 109 -4.11 10.36 -13.38
CA ARG A 109 -4.89 10.98 -14.46
C ARG A 109 -4.36 10.59 -15.84
N LYS A 110 -3.03 10.63 -16.06
CA LYS A 110 -2.42 10.20 -17.33
C LYS A 110 -2.76 8.75 -17.67
N LEU A 111 -2.66 7.86 -16.69
CA LEU A 111 -2.95 6.43 -16.87
C LEU A 111 -4.44 6.10 -16.96
N GLN A 112 -5.33 7.01 -16.54
CA GLN A 112 -6.77 6.80 -16.66
C GLN A 112 -7.25 6.93 -18.10
N ILE A 113 -6.63 7.80 -18.89
CA ILE A 113 -7.04 8.09 -20.26
C ILE A 113 -6.84 6.87 -21.19
N MET A 114 -5.97 5.93 -20.81
CA MET A 114 -5.51 4.83 -21.68
C MET A 114 -6.11 3.43 -21.34
N TYR A 115 -7.27 3.40 -20.68
CA TYR A 115 -7.79 2.23 -19.96
C TYR A 115 -8.45 1.12 -20.83
N SER A 116 -8.36 -0.15 -20.37
CA SER A 116 -9.08 -1.31 -20.92
C SER A 116 -9.81 -2.11 -19.81
N PRO A 117 -11.10 -2.47 -19.99
CA PRO A 117 -12.02 -2.93 -18.93
C PRO A 117 -11.68 -4.24 -18.20
N ASN A 118 -10.94 -5.17 -18.80
CA ASN A 118 -10.85 -6.55 -18.28
C ASN A 118 -9.96 -6.74 -17.04
N ARG A 119 -9.02 -5.84 -16.72
CA ARG A 119 -8.06 -6.02 -15.61
C ARG A 119 -8.51 -5.43 -14.26
N ILE A 120 -9.64 -4.72 -14.20
CA ILE A 120 -10.14 -4.13 -12.95
C ILE A 120 -10.63 -5.18 -11.94
N LYS A 121 -11.24 -6.29 -12.40
CA LYS A 121 -11.84 -7.30 -11.51
C LYS A 121 -10.80 -7.95 -10.58
N THR A 122 -9.66 -8.36 -11.13
CA THR A 122 -8.57 -8.96 -10.35
C THR A 122 -8.00 -7.99 -9.32
N SER A 123 -7.79 -6.73 -9.72
CA SER A 123 -7.31 -5.68 -8.82
C SER A 123 -8.30 -5.36 -7.69
N GLN A 124 -9.60 -5.40 -7.98
CA GLN A 124 -10.66 -5.26 -6.96
C GLN A 124 -10.64 -6.42 -5.96
N CYS A 125 -10.45 -7.65 -6.41
CA CYS A 125 -10.33 -8.82 -5.53
C CYS A 125 -9.15 -8.67 -4.55
N PHE A 126 -7.95 -8.37 -5.06
CA PHE A 126 -6.78 -8.14 -4.19
C PHE A 126 -7.00 -6.98 -3.21
N THR A 127 -7.64 -5.90 -3.66
CA THR A 127 -7.99 -4.78 -2.78
C THR A 127 -8.88 -5.24 -1.64
N PHE A 128 -9.93 -6.01 -1.93
CA PHE A 128 -10.86 -6.52 -0.92
C PHE A 128 -10.16 -7.43 0.08
N VAL A 129 -9.31 -8.35 -0.39
CA VAL A 129 -8.51 -9.23 0.47
C VAL A 129 -7.60 -8.43 1.40
N ILE A 130 -6.86 -7.45 0.88
CA ILE A 130 -5.93 -6.64 1.67
C ILE A 130 -6.65 -5.87 2.79
N PHE A 131 -7.82 -5.29 2.51
CA PHE A 131 -8.60 -4.57 3.52
C PHE A 131 -9.36 -5.50 4.48
N GLY A 132 -9.67 -6.73 4.06
CA GLY A 132 -10.27 -7.75 4.93
C GLY A 132 -9.29 -8.37 5.92
N LEU A 133 -8.00 -8.48 5.57
CA LEU A 133 -6.97 -9.13 6.39
C LEU A 133 -6.87 -8.60 7.83
N PRO A 134 -6.83 -7.27 8.10
CA PRO A 134 -6.88 -6.74 9.47
C PRO A 134 -8.06 -7.23 10.30
N LEU A 135 -9.25 -7.32 9.70
CA LEU A 135 -10.46 -7.77 10.39
C LEU A 135 -10.40 -9.26 10.72
N ILE A 136 -9.92 -10.07 9.77
CA ILE A 136 -9.69 -11.51 10.00
C ILE A 136 -8.65 -11.70 11.10
N TYR A 137 -7.55 -10.92 11.08
CA TYR A 137 -6.52 -10.95 12.11
C TYR A 137 -7.07 -10.56 13.49
N TYR A 138 -7.88 -9.50 13.57
CA TYR A 138 -8.55 -9.10 14.80
C TYR A 138 -9.44 -10.21 15.35
N ALA A 139 -10.29 -10.80 14.51
CA ALA A 139 -11.19 -11.88 14.92
C ALA A 139 -10.42 -13.12 15.41
N ALA A 140 -9.35 -13.49 14.70
CA ALA A 140 -8.48 -14.60 15.09
C ALA A 140 -7.81 -14.35 16.45
N LEU A 141 -7.24 -13.16 16.67
CA LEU A 141 -6.65 -12.78 17.95
C LEU A 141 -7.68 -12.78 19.08
N PHE A 142 -8.84 -12.19 18.85
CA PHE A 142 -9.91 -12.12 19.84
C PHE A 142 -10.35 -13.53 20.27
N PHE A 143 -10.52 -14.44 19.32
CA PHE A 143 -10.82 -15.84 19.59
C PHE A 143 -9.67 -16.54 20.35
N CYS A 144 -8.41 -16.31 19.95
CA CYS A 144 -7.24 -16.83 20.67
C CYS A 144 -7.26 -16.41 22.14
N PHE A 145 -7.49 -15.12 22.42
CA PHE A 145 -7.44 -14.60 23.79
C PHE A 145 -8.57 -15.14 24.67
N ILE A 146 -9.78 -15.25 24.12
CA ILE A 146 -10.92 -15.85 24.84
C ILE A 146 -10.64 -17.32 25.16
N THR A 147 -10.15 -18.09 24.19
CA THR A 147 -9.98 -19.54 24.34
C THR A 147 -8.81 -19.92 25.24
N THR A 148 -7.66 -19.25 25.11
CA THR A 148 -6.46 -19.62 25.90
C THR A 148 -6.46 -19.04 27.30
N ARG A 149 -7.40 -18.15 27.66
CA ARG A 149 -7.34 -17.31 28.88
C ARG A 149 -5.92 -16.79 29.12
N SER A 150 -5.20 -16.47 28.04
CA SER A 150 -3.79 -16.13 28.12
C SER A 150 -3.68 -14.72 28.68
N HIS A 151 -3.45 -14.65 29.99
CA HIS A 151 -3.13 -13.42 30.69
C HIS A 151 -1.74 -12.96 30.21
N ILE A 152 -1.67 -12.14 29.16
CA ILE A 152 -0.44 -11.40 28.86
C ILE A 152 -0.21 -10.47 30.07
N GLY A 153 0.66 -10.91 30.99
CA GLY A 153 0.77 -10.50 32.40
C GLY A 153 1.09 -9.04 32.71
N ILE A 154 1.07 -8.14 31.72
CA ILE A 154 1.44 -6.73 31.90
C ILE A 154 0.20 -5.86 32.22
N PHE A 155 -1.01 -6.37 31.97
CA PHE A 155 -2.26 -5.59 32.00
C PHE A 155 -3.25 -6.02 33.09
N GLU A 156 -2.80 -6.73 34.13
CA GLU A 156 -3.68 -7.19 35.21
C GLU A 156 -4.19 -6.08 36.14
N LYS A 157 -3.54 -4.91 36.17
CA LYS A 157 -3.79 -3.92 37.24
C LYS A 157 -4.65 -2.71 36.88
N THR A 158 -4.95 -2.44 35.61
CA THR A 158 -5.61 -1.17 35.21
C THR A 158 -7.01 -1.30 34.60
N LEU A 159 -7.42 -2.49 34.16
CA LEU A 159 -8.75 -2.70 33.57
C LEU A 159 -9.49 -3.75 34.38
N THR A 160 -10.68 -3.39 34.85
CA THR A 160 -11.49 -4.17 35.80
C THR A 160 -12.16 -5.37 35.16
N SER A 161 -12.50 -5.30 33.85
CA SER A 161 -13.15 -6.41 33.15
C SER A 161 -12.22 -7.12 32.14
N PRO A 162 -12.22 -8.47 32.08
CA PRO A 162 -11.36 -9.24 31.18
C PRO A 162 -11.71 -9.04 29.70
N LEU A 163 -12.97 -8.72 29.39
CA LEU A 163 -13.45 -8.46 28.03
C LEU A 163 -12.97 -7.11 27.51
N GLU A 164 -13.01 -6.05 28.32
CA GLU A 164 -12.47 -4.73 27.95
C GLU A 164 -10.98 -4.80 27.65
N ARG A 165 -10.22 -5.52 28.50
CA ARG A 165 -8.79 -5.74 28.29
C ARG A 165 -8.49 -6.47 27.00
N THR A 166 -9.20 -7.56 26.73
CA THR A 166 -9.02 -8.34 25.49
C THR A 166 -9.35 -7.49 24.27
N THR A 167 -10.46 -6.75 24.32
CA THR A 167 -10.89 -5.86 23.24
C THR A 167 -9.86 -4.77 22.98
N PHE A 168 -9.36 -4.12 24.04
CA PHE A 168 -8.33 -3.08 23.93
C PHE A 168 -7.05 -3.61 23.27
N ILE A 169 -6.52 -4.75 23.72
CA ILE A 169 -5.33 -5.37 23.14
C ILE A 169 -5.58 -5.71 21.66
N CYS A 170 -6.74 -6.26 21.31
CA CYS A 170 -7.08 -6.58 19.93
C CYS A 170 -7.19 -5.33 19.07
N ILE A 171 -7.75 -4.23 19.57
CA ILE A 171 -7.81 -2.94 18.85
C ILE A 171 -6.39 -2.41 18.60
N VAL A 172 -5.52 -2.42 19.61
CA VAL A 172 -4.12 -1.98 19.47
C VAL A 172 -3.40 -2.84 18.41
N ARG A 173 -3.57 -4.16 18.44
CA ARG A 173 -2.98 -5.09 17.45
C ARG A 173 -3.58 -4.90 16.05
N TYR A 174 -4.87 -4.62 15.95
CA TYR A 174 -5.53 -4.30 14.68
C TYR A 174 -4.97 -3.01 14.06
N LEU A 175 -4.79 -1.96 14.87
CA LEU A 175 -4.19 -0.70 14.40
C LEU A 175 -2.75 -0.92 13.93
N GLN A 176 -1.96 -1.69 14.69
CA GLN A 176 -0.61 -2.08 14.27
C GLN A 176 -0.63 -2.83 12.95
N PHE A 177 -1.47 -3.86 12.81
CA PHE A 177 -1.58 -4.67 11.60
C PHE A 177 -2.03 -3.83 10.38
N SER A 178 -2.94 -2.88 10.61
CA SER A 178 -3.40 -1.95 9.57
C SER A 178 -2.28 -1.05 9.06
N CYS A 179 -1.40 -0.58 9.94
CA CYS A 179 -0.23 0.23 9.59
C CYS A 179 0.93 -0.59 9.02
N PHE A 180 1.13 -1.81 9.51
CA PHE A 180 1.99 -2.81 8.93
C PHE A 180 1.47 -4.20 9.30
N PRO A 181 1.19 -5.08 8.33
CA PRO A 181 1.63 -5.02 6.94
C PRO A 181 0.60 -4.45 5.93
N THR A 182 -0.64 -4.17 6.32
CA THR A 182 -1.72 -3.84 5.36
C THR A 182 -1.40 -2.62 4.50
N PHE A 183 -0.92 -1.53 5.12
CA PHE A 183 -0.53 -0.33 4.37
C PHE A 183 0.55 -0.61 3.32
N HIS A 184 1.55 -1.44 3.65
CA HIS A 184 2.61 -1.83 2.73
C HIS A 184 2.06 -2.61 1.54
N CYS A 185 1.11 -3.51 1.76
CA CYS A 185 0.49 -4.25 0.67
C CYS A 185 -0.46 -3.37 -0.16
N VAL A 186 -1.03 -2.31 0.41
CA VAL A 186 -1.73 -1.27 -0.38
C VAL A 186 -0.76 -0.50 -1.28
N ILE A 187 0.41 -0.08 -0.77
CA ILE A 187 1.45 0.58 -1.57
C ILE A 187 1.93 -0.35 -2.70
N ALA A 188 2.26 -1.60 -2.36
CA ALA A 188 2.71 -2.59 -3.31
C ALA A 188 1.64 -2.82 -4.39
N LEU A 189 0.38 -3.03 -4.00
CA LEU A 189 -0.72 -3.20 -4.97
C LEU A 189 -0.86 -1.98 -5.89
N LEU A 190 -0.79 -0.76 -5.35
CA LEU A 190 -0.85 0.44 -6.17
C LEU A 190 0.31 0.50 -7.16
N TYR A 191 1.53 0.23 -6.72
CA TYR A 191 2.71 0.15 -7.58
C TYR A 191 2.53 -0.90 -8.69
N CYS A 192 2.13 -2.12 -8.33
CA CYS A 192 1.85 -3.21 -9.26
C CYS A 192 0.80 -2.83 -10.31
N ILE A 193 -0.29 -2.15 -9.91
CA ILE A 193 -1.32 -1.66 -10.85
C ILE A 193 -0.72 -0.67 -11.84
N LEU A 194 0.14 0.25 -11.39
CA LEU A 194 0.76 1.25 -12.24
C LEU A 194 1.76 0.60 -13.21
N CYS A 195 2.63 -0.28 -12.72
CA CYS A 195 3.58 -1.03 -13.54
C CYS A 195 2.85 -1.86 -14.61
N LEU A 196 1.82 -2.62 -14.22
CA LEU A 196 1.03 -3.44 -15.14
C LEU A 196 0.43 -2.62 -16.29
N ARG A 197 0.04 -1.37 -16.01
CA ARG A 197 -0.46 -0.46 -17.03
C ARG A 197 0.65 0.03 -17.95
N SER A 198 1.77 0.47 -17.39
CA SER A 198 2.92 0.89 -18.18
C SER A 198 3.37 -0.24 -19.12
N THR A 199 3.46 -1.47 -18.62
CA THR A 199 3.73 -2.67 -19.45
C THR A 199 2.69 -2.86 -20.55
N THR A 200 1.41 -2.61 -20.27
CA THR A 200 0.35 -2.71 -21.28
C THR A 200 0.50 -1.64 -22.37
N LEU A 201 0.91 -0.42 -22.01
CA LEU A 201 1.19 0.66 -22.98
C LEU A 201 2.38 0.32 -23.86
N ILE A 202 3.48 -0.13 -23.27
CA ILE A 202 4.68 -0.57 -24.00
C ILE A 202 4.32 -1.68 -24.98
N ARG A 203 3.59 -2.71 -24.52
CA ARG A 203 3.19 -3.83 -25.37
C ARG A 203 2.29 -3.40 -26.53
N LYS A 204 1.35 -2.48 -26.30
CA LYS A 204 0.52 -1.92 -27.38
C LYS A 204 1.37 -1.18 -28.40
N LEU A 205 2.28 -0.32 -27.96
CA LEU A 205 3.18 0.40 -28.86
C LEU A 205 4.07 -0.56 -29.66
N ALA A 206 4.62 -1.59 -29.01
CA ALA A 206 5.41 -2.62 -29.67
C ALA A 206 4.59 -3.40 -30.72
N GLN A 207 3.33 -3.73 -30.40
CA GLN A 207 2.42 -4.38 -31.36
C GLN A 207 2.10 -3.48 -32.55
N GLU A 208 1.87 -2.19 -32.32
CA GLU A 208 1.65 -1.22 -33.40
C GLU A 208 2.86 -1.15 -34.33
N ILE A 209 4.07 -1.02 -33.78
CA ILE A 209 5.33 -1.01 -34.54
C ILE A 209 5.49 -2.30 -35.36
N ASN A 210 5.23 -3.46 -34.76
CA ASN A 210 5.36 -4.75 -35.44
C ASN A 210 4.33 -4.97 -36.56
N MET A 211 3.19 -4.27 -36.51
CA MET A 211 2.12 -4.36 -37.51
C MET A 211 2.28 -3.30 -38.63
N CYS A 212 3.17 -2.32 -38.46
CA CYS A 212 3.47 -1.34 -39.51
C CYS A 212 4.23 -2.02 -40.66
N SER A 213 3.71 -1.92 -41.87
CA SER A 213 4.47 -2.31 -43.07
C SER A 213 5.58 -1.29 -43.36
N PRO A 214 6.70 -1.70 -43.99
CA PRO A 214 7.77 -0.76 -44.36
C PRO A 214 7.28 0.41 -45.22
N GLU A 215 6.29 0.15 -46.08
CA GLU A 215 5.67 1.13 -46.99
C GLU A 215 4.81 2.16 -46.27
N SER A 216 4.21 1.79 -45.13
CA SER A 216 3.39 2.68 -44.30
C SER A 216 4.19 3.41 -43.21
N PHE A 217 5.46 3.06 -43.02
CA PHE A 217 6.34 3.63 -42.01
C PHE A 217 6.97 4.97 -42.42
N GLY A 218 6.12 5.94 -42.76
CA GLY A 218 6.53 7.29 -43.12
C GLY A 218 6.94 8.16 -41.92
N PRO A 219 7.49 9.36 -42.17
CA PRO A 219 7.93 10.30 -41.11
C PRO A 219 6.82 10.67 -40.12
N GLY A 220 5.57 10.74 -40.57
CA GLY A 220 4.42 11.02 -39.69
C GLY A 220 4.19 9.93 -38.65
N GLU A 221 4.33 8.66 -39.05
CA GLU A 221 4.15 7.52 -38.14
C GLU A 221 5.35 7.36 -37.21
N GLN A 222 6.56 7.62 -37.69
CA GLN A 222 7.75 7.71 -36.85
C GLN A 222 7.58 8.75 -35.74
N PHE A 223 7.07 9.95 -36.09
CA PHE A 223 6.82 11.00 -35.13
C PHE A 223 5.72 10.64 -34.13
N SER A 224 4.67 9.95 -34.60
CA SER A 224 3.57 9.47 -33.74
C SER A 224 4.05 8.45 -32.71
N ILE A 225 4.88 7.49 -33.13
CA ILE A 225 5.51 6.47 -32.28
C ILE A 225 6.48 7.11 -31.28
N LEU A 226 7.36 8.01 -31.74
CA LEU A 226 8.31 8.72 -30.89
C LEU A 226 7.61 9.51 -29.79
N ARG A 227 6.50 10.19 -30.13
CA ARG A 227 5.70 10.92 -29.15
C ARG A 227 5.11 10.00 -28.09
N ARG A 228 4.49 8.87 -28.49
CA ARG A 228 3.93 7.89 -27.54
C ARG A 228 5.01 7.26 -26.66
N LYS A 229 6.17 6.96 -27.23
CA LYS A 229 7.35 6.48 -26.48
C LYS A 229 7.74 7.48 -25.40
N SER A 230 7.92 8.76 -25.76
CA SER A 230 8.26 9.82 -24.81
C SER A 230 7.21 9.99 -23.70
N GLU A 231 5.92 9.83 -24.02
CA GLU A 231 4.85 9.84 -23.02
C GLU A 231 4.94 8.65 -22.05
N ILE A 232 5.26 7.45 -22.54
CA ILE A 232 5.50 6.26 -21.72
C ILE A 232 6.73 6.44 -20.83
N ASP A 233 7.84 6.93 -21.38
CA ASP A 233 9.08 7.19 -20.63
C ASP A 233 8.81 8.17 -19.48
N CYS A 234 8.08 9.27 -19.76
CA CYS A 234 7.66 10.23 -18.74
C CYS A 234 6.79 9.59 -17.63
N ILE A 235 5.91 8.64 -17.97
CA ILE A 235 5.09 7.90 -16.99
C ILE A 235 5.96 7.01 -16.12
N LEU A 236 6.93 6.31 -16.72
CA LEU A 236 7.87 5.45 -16.00
C LEU A 236 8.74 6.26 -15.04
N ASP A 237 9.30 7.38 -15.50
CA ASP A 237 10.11 8.29 -14.67
C ASP A 237 9.34 8.81 -13.46
N ILE A 238 8.10 9.26 -13.68
CA ILE A 238 7.24 9.72 -12.58
C ILE A 238 6.91 8.57 -11.62
N THR A 239 6.67 7.37 -12.14
CA THR A 239 6.39 6.19 -11.31
C THR A 239 7.60 5.84 -10.44
N GLN A 240 8.80 5.82 -11.02
CA GLN A 240 10.03 5.55 -10.30
C GLN A 240 10.35 6.62 -9.25
N ASP A 241 10.17 7.91 -9.56
CA ASP A 241 10.36 9.00 -8.60
C ASP A 241 9.40 8.92 -7.41
N ILE A 242 8.15 8.50 -7.63
CA ILE A 242 7.16 8.37 -6.54
C ILE A 242 7.44 7.13 -5.68
N PHE A 243 7.76 6.00 -6.31
CA PHE A 243 7.73 4.71 -5.64
C PHE A 243 9.10 4.14 -5.28
N SER A 244 10.22 4.70 -5.75
CA SER A 244 11.57 4.20 -5.42
C SER A 244 11.83 4.08 -3.92
N LEU A 245 11.55 5.13 -3.15
CA LEU A 245 11.75 5.12 -1.70
C LEU A 245 10.68 4.29 -0.96
N PRO A 246 9.37 4.43 -1.23
CA PRO A 246 8.36 3.55 -0.63
C PRO A 246 8.58 2.07 -0.91
N SER A 247 8.96 1.68 -2.13
CA SER A 247 9.17 0.27 -2.49
C SER A 247 10.36 -0.32 -1.74
N PHE A 248 11.45 0.44 -1.59
CA PHE A 248 12.58 0.05 -0.75
C PHE A 248 12.14 -0.27 0.69
N PHE A 249 11.39 0.63 1.33
CA PHE A 249 10.92 0.42 2.69
C PHE A 249 9.89 -0.70 2.81
N VAL A 250 9.05 -0.91 1.79
CA VAL A 250 8.15 -2.06 1.73
C VAL A 250 8.94 -3.36 1.74
N VAL A 251 9.93 -3.50 0.85
CA VAL A 251 10.79 -4.69 0.76
C VAL A 251 11.58 -4.88 2.05
N PHE A 252 12.22 -3.83 2.57
CA PHE A 252 13.01 -3.87 3.80
C PHE A 252 12.17 -4.30 5.00
N SER A 253 10.96 -3.76 5.16
CA SER A 253 10.07 -4.12 6.27
C SER A 253 9.50 -5.52 6.12
N SER A 254 9.21 -5.96 4.89
CA SER A 254 8.85 -7.36 4.62
C SER A 254 9.97 -8.31 5.02
N PHE A 255 11.22 -7.98 4.68
CA PHE A 255 12.38 -8.77 5.10
C PHE A 255 12.53 -8.80 6.63
N LEU A 256 12.44 -7.66 7.31
CA LEU A 256 12.47 -7.59 8.77
C LEU A 256 11.32 -8.39 9.42
N SER A 257 10.13 -8.37 8.82
CA SER A 257 8.98 -9.15 9.29
C SER A 257 9.24 -10.65 9.16
N LEU A 258 9.77 -11.10 8.02
CA LEU A 258 10.14 -12.49 7.80
C LEU A 258 11.26 -12.94 8.75
N TYR A 259 12.31 -12.12 8.90
CA TYR A 259 13.38 -12.36 9.87
C TYR A 259 12.82 -12.50 11.28
N ARG A 260 11.94 -11.59 11.70
CA ARG A 260 11.29 -11.63 13.02
C ARG A 260 10.48 -12.91 13.20
N VAL A 261 9.65 -13.29 12.22
CA VAL A 261 8.85 -14.52 12.28
C VAL A 261 9.76 -15.74 12.39
N LEU A 262 10.80 -15.82 11.56
CA LEU A 262 11.76 -16.92 11.58
C LEU A 262 12.50 -17.00 12.92
N ALA A 263 13.06 -15.88 13.38
CA ALA A 263 13.76 -15.79 14.64
C ALA A 263 12.84 -16.17 15.81
N PHE A 264 11.58 -15.72 15.80
CA PHE A 264 10.61 -16.10 16.81
C PHE A 264 10.39 -17.62 16.83
N ASN A 265 10.11 -18.23 15.67
CA ASN A 265 9.87 -19.68 15.55
C ASN A 265 11.08 -20.54 15.94
N LEU A 266 12.29 -20.10 15.60
CA LEU A 266 13.53 -20.80 15.99
C LEU A 266 13.77 -20.74 17.50
N THR A 267 13.39 -19.63 18.14
CA THR A 267 13.63 -19.42 19.58
C THR A 267 12.47 -19.89 20.46
N SER A 268 11.27 -20.07 19.91
CA SER A 268 10.06 -20.44 20.65
C SER A 268 9.88 -21.95 20.84
N ARG A 269 10.91 -22.78 20.64
CA ARG A 269 10.88 -24.24 20.90
C ARG A 269 10.59 -24.64 22.36
N VAL A 270 10.24 -23.70 23.26
CA VAL A 270 10.24 -23.93 24.72
C VAL A 270 8.93 -23.56 25.45
N ILE A 271 7.90 -22.91 24.87
CA ILE A 271 6.76 -22.41 25.70
C ILE A 271 5.35 -22.67 25.13
N HIS A 272 4.46 -23.10 26.03
CA HIS A 272 3.01 -23.43 25.96
C HIS A 272 2.05 -22.39 25.30
N HIS A 273 2.52 -21.43 24.50
CA HIS A 273 1.68 -20.44 23.79
C HIS A 273 1.70 -20.64 22.27
N SER A 274 1.55 -21.89 21.83
CA SER A 274 1.67 -22.30 20.42
C SER A 274 0.67 -21.60 19.49
N TYR A 275 -0.59 -21.43 19.90
CA TYR A 275 -1.65 -20.97 19.00
C TYR A 275 -1.62 -19.45 18.69
N LEU A 276 -1.42 -18.61 19.71
CA LEU A 276 -1.28 -17.15 19.53
C LEU A 276 -0.03 -16.84 18.68
N THR A 277 1.07 -17.53 18.99
CA THR A 277 2.34 -17.44 18.26
C THR A 277 2.17 -17.85 16.80
N ALA A 278 1.53 -18.99 16.55
CA ALA A 278 1.28 -19.48 15.21
C ALA A 278 0.41 -18.50 14.42
N THR A 279 -0.66 -17.97 15.03
CA THR A 279 -1.52 -16.96 14.42
C THR A 279 -0.71 -15.72 14.02
N VAL A 280 0.03 -15.12 14.94
CA VAL A 280 0.86 -13.93 14.63
C VAL A 280 1.89 -14.24 13.53
N SER A 281 2.55 -15.38 13.59
CA SER A 281 3.55 -15.81 12.61
C SER A 281 2.94 -16.01 11.22
N LEU A 282 1.76 -16.65 11.15
CA LEU A 282 1.04 -16.89 9.91
C LEU A 282 0.70 -15.56 9.23
N PHE A 283 0.05 -14.63 9.94
CA PHE A 283 -0.41 -13.38 9.34
C PHE A 283 0.75 -12.46 8.92
N TYR A 284 1.75 -12.25 9.80
CA TYR A 284 2.90 -11.40 9.47
C TYR A 284 3.85 -12.03 8.45
N GLY A 285 4.03 -13.36 8.51
CA GLY A 285 4.86 -14.12 7.58
C GLY A 285 4.26 -14.17 6.19
N THR A 286 2.99 -14.59 6.06
CA THR A 286 2.31 -14.68 4.75
C THR A 286 2.17 -13.32 4.09
N THR A 287 1.77 -12.29 4.83
CA THR A 287 1.61 -10.95 4.26
C THR A 287 2.95 -10.33 3.90
N GLY A 288 3.98 -10.51 4.75
CA GLY A 288 5.34 -10.06 4.45
C GLY A 288 5.92 -10.73 3.20
N PHE A 289 5.75 -12.04 3.09
CA PHE A 289 6.15 -12.83 1.93
C PHE A 289 5.41 -12.40 0.67
N PHE A 290 4.09 -12.26 0.73
CA PHE A 290 3.28 -11.82 -0.42
C PHE A 290 3.70 -10.43 -0.92
N CYS A 291 3.92 -9.49 0.00
CA CYS A 291 4.39 -8.15 -0.35
C CYS A 291 5.80 -8.20 -1.00
N PHE A 292 6.72 -9.03 -0.48
CA PHE A 292 8.06 -9.21 -1.02
C PHE A 292 8.06 -9.84 -2.42
N THR A 293 7.35 -10.96 -2.59
CA THR A 293 7.28 -11.67 -3.88
C THR A 293 6.54 -10.89 -4.93
N SER A 294 5.49 -10.13 -4.57
CA SER A 294 4.77 -9.29 -5.51
C SER A 294 5.69 -8.27 -6.16
N ILE A 295 6.55 -7.58 -5.38
CA ILE A 295 7.46 -6.56 -5.93
C ILE A 295 8.54 -7.22 -6.80
N LEU A 296 9.13 -8.34 -6.36
CA LEU A 296 10.17 -9.04 -7.12
C LEU A 296 9.65 -9.66 -8.42
N TRP A 297 8.41 -10.16 -8.43
CA TRP A 297 7.80 -10.74 -9.62
C TRP A 297 7.66 -9.71 -10.76
N PHE A 298 7.46 -8.44 -10.43
CA PHE A 298 7.41 -7.38 -11.45
C PHE A 298 8.80 -7.02 -12.00
N ASP A 299 9.88 -7.19 -11.23
CA ASP A 299 11.24 -7.00 -11.75
C ASP A 299 11.62 -8.12 -12.74
N SER A 300 11.26 -9.37 -12.43
CA SER A 300 11.60 -10.51 -13.29
C SER A 300 10.80 -10.54 -14.61
N SER A 301 9.54 -10.11 -14.59
CA SER A 301 8.69 -10.06 -15.79
C SER A 301 9.03 -8.90 -16.74
N GLY A 302 9.85 -7.93 -16.31
CA GLY A 302 10.44 -6.92 -17.18
C GLY A 302 11.62 -7.43 -18.01
N ARG A 303 12.32 -8.48 -17.55
CA ARG A 303 13.52 -9.01 -18.22
C ARG A 303 13.23 -10.09 -19.27
N SER A 304 12.07 -10.74 -19.20
CA SER A 304 11.65 -11.80 -20.14
C SER A 304 10.88 -11.27 -21.37
N ALA A 305 10.86 -9.95 -21.56
CA ALA A 305 10.27 -9.29 -22.74
C ALA A 305 11.32 -8.62 -23.65
N GLY A 306 12.61 -8.91 -23.44
CA GLY A 306 13.73 -8.50 -24.31
C GLY A 306 14.22 -9.65 -25.15
#